data_AF-A0A645IDP9-F1
#
_entry.id   AF-A0A645IDP9-F1
#
_cell.length_a   1.000
_cell.length_b   1.000
_cell.length_c   1.000
_cell.angle_alpha   90.00
_cell.angle_beta   90.00
_cell.angle_gamma   90.00
#
_symmetry.space_group_name_H-M   'P 1'
#
loop_
_entity.id
_entity.type
_entity.pdbx_description
1 polymer ?
#
loop_
_entity_poly.entity_id
_entity_poly.type
_entity_poly.pdbx_seq_one_letter_code
_entity_poly.pdbx_strand_id
1 'polypeptide(L)'
;MEGWSDQNAAAELMVAQAKAAGLELNNGTITADQYSDRRMTGDYELFLGALFGTPISDPFTIYRDSFTTDYTQPVGSSLEPGQTNYSRYSNPEVDQAIAAAAVTNDVEQLKEAYGIVQRNIVEDVPYISLFHGGSQTFFNQTDFTGWPTEDNLYAFPASWDGVSAAYILSKLTYK
;
A
#
# COMPACT_ATOMS: atom_id res chain seq x y z
N MET A 1 -9.28 3.29 -14.43
CA MET A 1 -10.57 3.45 -13.72
C MET A 1 -11.06 4.87 -13.88
N GLU A 2 -12.38 5.08 -13.99
CA GLU A 2 -12.98 6.41 -13.97
C GLU A 2 -12.63 7.09 -12.63
N GLY A 3 -12.00 8.27 -12.66
CA GLY A 3 -11.60 9.03 -11.46
C GLY A 3 -10.14 8.93 -11.00
N TRP A 4 -9.31 8.06 -11.59
CA TRP A 4 -7.88 7.89 -11.22
C TRP A 4 -6.97 8.21 -12.42
N SER A 5 -6.92 9.49 -12.82
CA SER A 5 -6.27 9.92 -14.07
C SER A 5 -4.75 9.73 -14.07
N ASP A 6 -4.11 9.88 -12.91
CA ASP A 6 -2.68 9.66 -12.70
C ASP A 6 -2.28 8.19 -12.92
N GLN A 7 -3.06 7.26 -12.37
CA GLN A 7 -2.83 5.83 -12.57
C GLN A 7 -3.09 5.40 -14.01
N ASN A 8 -4.10 5.97 -14.66
CA ASN A 8 -4.37 5.68 -16.07
C ASN A 8 -3.19 6.14 -16.95
N ALA A 9 -2.65 7.33 -16.71
CA ALA A 9 -1.47 7.82 -17.44
C ALA A 9 -0.21 6.98 -17.16
N ALA A 10 0.00 6.55 -15.91
CA ALA A 10 1.09 5.64 -15.55
C ALA A 10 0.95 4.29 -16.27
N ALA A 11 -0.27 3.73 -16.34
CA ALA A 11 -0.54 2.48 -17.05
C ALA A 11 -0.25 2.59 -18.55
N GLU A 12 -0.64 3.69 -19.21
CA GLU A 12 -0.33 3.93 -20.62
C GLU A 12 1.18 3.97 -20.89
N LEU A 13 1.93 4.64 -20.00
CA LEU A 13 3.40 4.69 -20.09
C LEU A 13 4.01 3.30 -19.92
N MET A 14 3.51 2.49 -18.96
CA MET A 14 3.98 1.12 -18.75
C MET A 14 3.72 0.23 -19.95
N VAL A 15 2.54 0.31 -20.56
CA VAL A 15 2.22 -0.43 -21.79
C VAL A 15 3.21 -0.08 -22.91
N ALA A 16 3.51 1.21 -23.09
CA ALA A 16 4.47 1.65 -24.09
C ALA A 16 5.89 1.12 -23.83
N GLN A 17 6.36 1.17 -22.58
CA GLN A 17 7.69 0.70 -22.19
C GLN A 17 7.82 -0.83 -22.24
N ALA A 18 6.80 -1.55 -21.78
CA ALA A 18 6.75 -3.01 -21.86
C ALA A 18 6.80 -3.48 -23.31
N LYS A 19 6.04 -2.82 -24.21
CA LYS A 19 6.08 -3.12 -25.64
C LYS A 19 7.46 -2.90 -26.25
N ALA A 20 8.17 -1.85 -25.87
CA ALA A 20 9.53 -1.60 -26.31
C ALA A 20 10.52 -2.69 -25.82
N ALA A 21 10.23 -3.30 -24.68
CA ALA A 21 10.97 -4.44 -24.12
C ALA A 21 10.52 -5.81 -24.66
N GLY A 22 9.54 -5.86 -25.57
CA GLY A 22 9.01 -7.09 -26.16
C GLY A 22 7.93 -7.79 -25.34
N LEU A 23 7.34 -7.12 -24.35
CA LEU A 23 6.24 -7.61 -23.52
C LEU A 23 4.92 -6.96 -23.98
N GLU A 24 3.88 -7.78 -24.12
CA GLU A 24 2.53 -7.29 -24.43
C GLU A 24 1.72 -7.15 -23.13
N LEU A 25 1.28 -5.93 -22.83
CA LEU A 25 0.39 -5.65 -21.70
C LEU A 25 -0.98 -5.24 -22.22
N ASN A 26 -2.01 -6.00 -21.87
CA ASN A 26 -3.39 -5.72 -22.24
C ASN A 26 -4.08 -4.88 -21.16
N ASN A 27 -4.17 -3.57 -21.37
CA ASN A 27 -4.91 -2.69 -20.47
C ASN A 27 -6.42 -2.81 -20.72
N GLY A 28 -7.10 -3.62 -19.91
CA GLY A 28 -8.56 -3.72 -19.90
C GLY A 28 -9.19 -2.72 -18.94
N THR A 29 -10.17 -1.94 -19.40
CA THR A 29 -10.96 -1.09 -18.51
C THR A 29 -12.00 -1.93 -17.79
N ILE A 30 -11.93 -1.96 -16.46
CA ILE A 30 -12.92 -2.62 -15.58
C ILE A 30 -13.57 -1.59 -14.65
N THR A 31 -14.73 -1.93 -14.08
CA THR A 31 -15.38 -1.09 -13.05
C THR A 31 -14.60 -1.13 -11.73
N ALA A 32 -14.88 -0.19 -10.83
CA ALA A 32 -14.27 -0.18 -9.50
C ALA A 32 -14.62 -1.46 -8.70
N ASP A 33 -15.86 -1.94 -8.81
CA ASP A 33 -16.29 -3.19 -8.16
C ASP A 33 -15.52 -4.39 -8.71
N GLN A 34 -15.39 -4.49 -10.04
CA GLN A 34 -14.61 -5.57 -10.66
C GLN A 34 -13.13 -5.52 -10.29
N TYR A 35 -12.56 -4.31 -10.17
CA TYR A 35 -11.18 -4.14 -9.69
C TYR A 35 -11.04 -4.63 -8.25
N SER A 36 -11.96 -4.24 -7.37
CA SER A 36 -11.99 -4.67 -5.98
C SER A 36 -12.10 -6.20 -5.88
N ASP A 37 -13.07 -6.80 -6.58
CA ASP A 37 -13.31 -8.24 -6.55
C ASP A 37 -12.11 -9.05 -7.06
N ARG A 38 -11.52 -8.65 -8.19
CA ARG A 38 -10.33 -9.32 -8.75
C ARG A 38 -9.13 -9.17 -7.84
N ARG A 39 -8.89 -7.98 -7.30
CA ARG A 39 -7.81 -7.73 -6.35
C ARG A 39 -7.98 -8.58 -5.09
N MET A 40 -9.22 -8.69 -4.58
CA MET A 40 -9.52 -9.45 -3.37
C MET A 40 -9.42 -10.96 -3.58
N THR A 41 -9.75 -11.48 -4.77
CA THR A 41 -9.67 -12.91 -5.09
C THR A 41 -8.32 -13.34 -5.67
N GLY A 42 -7.49 -12.41 -6.13
CA GLY A 42 -6.23 -12.73 -6.81
C GLY A 42 -6.41 -13.10 -8.28
N ASP A 43 -7.55 -12.77 -8.89
CA ASP A 43 -7.87 -13.02 -10.29
C ASP A 43 -7.31 -11.91 -11.19
N TYR A 44 -5.98 -11.84 -11.29
CA TYR A 44 -5.26 -10.89 -12.14
C TYR A 44 -3.83 -11.38 -12.45
N GLU A 45 -3.26 -10.88 -13.54
CA GLU A 45 -1.83 -11.08 -13.87
C GLU A 45 -0.99 -9.93 -13.32
N LEU A 46 -1.46 -8.69 -13.54
CA LEU A 46 -0.86 -7.46 -13.04
C LEU A 46 -1.97 -6.48 -12.66
N PHE A 47 -1.75 -5.72 -11.59
CA PHE A 47 -2.59 -4.59 -11.24
C PHE A 47 -1.73 -3.46 -10.67
N LEU A 48 -2.20 -2.23 -10.83
CA LEU A 48 -1.63 -1.09 -10.13
C LEU A 48 -2.29 -0.94 -8.77
N GLY A 49 -1.47 -0.90 -7.74
CA GLY A 49 -1.89 -0.76 -6.35
C GLY A 49 -0.84 -0.04 -5.52
N ALA A 50 -1.27 0.42 -4.35
CA ALA A 50 -0.38 0.95 -3.33
C ALA A 50 -0.19 -0.10 -2.23
N LEU A 51 1.03 -0.14 -1.69
CA LEU A 51 1.31 -0.74 -0.39
C LEU A 51 1.20 0.36 0.66
N PHE A 52 0.46 0.11 1.72
CA PHE A 52 0.24 1.08 2.78
C PHE A 52 1.10 0.70 3.99
N GLY A 53 1.83 1.70 4.49
CA GLY A 53 2.54 1.61 5.75
C GLY A 53 1.88 2.39 6.85
N THR A 54 2.49 2.30 8.02
CA THR A 54 2.16 3.12 9.17
C THR A 54 2.96 4.42 9.13
N PRO A 55 2.50 5.49 9.81
CA PRO A 55 3.25 6.74 9.93
C PRO A 55 4.46 6.63 10.89
N ILE A 56 4.71 5.44 11.47
CA ILE A 56 5.88 5.19 12.33
C ILE A 56 7.05 4.69 11.47
N SER A 57 8.28 4.93 11.92
CA SER A 57 9.49 4.58 11.15
C SER A 57 9.77 3.08 11.05
N ASP A 58 9.05 2.26 11.82
CA ASP A 58 9.19 0.81 11.80
C ASP A 58 8.44 0.21 10.59
N PRO A 59 9.13 -0.50 9.66
CA PRO A 59 8.51 -1.08 8.48
C PRO A 59 7.72 -2.38 8.74
N PHE A 60 7.69 -2.88 9.97
CA PHE A 60 7.06 -4.15 10.35
C PHE A 60 5.69 -4.36 9.71
N THR A 61 4.79 -3.37 9.81
CA THR A 61 3.43 -3.49 9.30
C THR A 61 3.39 -3.68 7.79
N ILE A 62 4.22 -2.96 7.02
CA ILE A 62 4.28 -3.14 5.56
C ILE A 62 4.74 -4.56 5.24
N TYR A 63 5.80 -5.02 5.91
CA TYR A 63 6.35 -6.35 5.66
C TYR A 63 5.39 -7.46 6.04
N ARG A 64 4.77 -7.38 7.21
CA ARG A 64 3.77 -8.34 7.66
C ARG A 64 2.57 -8.37 6.70
N ASP A 65 1.96 -7.22 6.47
CA ASP A 65 0.65 -7.16 5.82
C ASP A 65 0.71 -7.44 4.32
N SER A 66 1.87 -7.22 3.69
CA SER A 66 2.01 -7.34 2.23
C SER A 66 2.81 -8.57 1.78
N PHE A 67 3.57 -9.23 2.68
CA PHE A 67 4.53 -10.28 2.28
C PHE A 67 4.49 -11.56 3.13
N THR A 68 3.60 -11.68 4.13
CA THR A 68 3.49 -12.92 4.90
C THR A 68 2.34 -13.80 4.44
N THR A 69 2.49 -15.11 4.67
CA THR A 69 1.52 -16.14 4.26
C THR A 69 0.18 -15.98 4.99
N ASP A 70 0.20 -15.62 6.27
CA ASP A 70 -1.03 -15.43 7.07
C ASP A 70 -1.86 -14.21 6.63
N TYR A 71 -1.30 -13.34 5.79
CA TYR A 71 -1.96 -12.17 5.23
C TYR A 71 -2.45 -12.38 3.80
N THR A 72 -2.47 -13.63 3.32
CA THR A 72 -3.01 -14.00 2.02
C THR A 72 -3.98 -15.19 2.09
N GLN A 73 -4.62 -15.48 0.96
CA GLN A 73 -5.44 -16.67 0.69
C GLN A 73 -5.03 -17.28 -0.65
N PRO A 74 -5.39 -18.55 -0.94
CA PRO A 74 -5.20 -19.13 -2.27
C PRO A 74 -5.88 -18.31 -3.37
N VAL A 75 -5.32 -18.31 -4.58
CA VAL A 75 -5.94 -17.66 -5.75
C VAL A 75 -7.35 -18.20 -5.96
N GLY A 76 -8.29 -17.29 -6.23
CA GLY A 76 -9.72 -17.57 -6.37
C GLY A 76 -10.50 -17.50 -5.05
N SER A 77 -9.81 -17.42 -3.91
CA SER A 77 -10.43 -17.16 -2.61
C SER A 77 -10.26 -15.68 -2.25
N SER A 78 -11.34 -15.06 -1.75
CA SER A 78 -11.27 -13.68 -1.28
C SER A 78 -10.35 -13.59 -0.06
N LEU A 79 -9.52 -12.55 0.00
CA LEU A 79 -8.85 -12.15 1.23
C LEU A 79 -9.87 -11.87 2.33
N GLU A 80 -9.50 -12.21 3.57
CA GLU A 80 -10.26 -11.89 4.76
C GLU A 80 -10.08 -10.41 5.14
N PRO A 81 -11.00 -9.82 5.93
CA PRO A 81 -10.85 -8.45 6.43
C PRO A 81 -9.50 -8.25 7.15
N GLY A 82 -8.74 -7.25 6.69
CA GLY A 82 -7.41 -6.91 7.23
C GLY A 82 -6.23 -7.63 6.56
N GLN A 83 -6.48 -8.60 5.68
CA GLN A 83 -5.43 -9.18 4.83
C GLN A 83 -5.17 -8.30 3.61
N THR A 84 -3.91 -8.03 3.30
CA THR A 84 -3.52 -7.14 2.18
C THR A 84 -2.35 -7.66 1.35
N ASN A 85 -1.95 -8.92 1.52
CA ASN A 85 -0.97 -9.51 0.62
C ASN A 85 -1.67 -9.89 -0.69
N TYR A 86 -1.86 -8.87 -1.52
CA TYR A 86 -2.54 -9.01 -2.79
C TYR A 86 -1.76 -9.94 -3.73
N SER A 87 -0.43 -9.83 -3.76
CA SER A 87 0.46 -10.63 -4.62
C SER A 87 0.41 -12.14 -4.40
N ARG A 88 -0.23 -12.60 -3.32
CA ARG A 88 -0.26 -14.01 -2.90
C ARG A 88 1.12 -14.57 -2.57
N TYR A 89 2.07 -13.68 -2.28
CA TYR A 89 3.42 -14.06 -1.92
C TYR A 89 3.43 -14.88 -0.64
N SER A 90 4.22 -15.95 -0.62
CA SER A 90 4.35 -16.84 0.53
C SER A 90 5.77 -17.35 0.54
N ASN A 91 6.51 -17.05 1.60
CA ASN A 91 7.89 -17.49 1.77
C ASN A 91 8.13 -17.78 3.26
N PRO A 92 8.47 -19.02 3.63
CA PRO A 92 8.62 -19.40 5.04
C PRO A 92 9.78 -18.69 5.74
N GLU A 93 10.81 -18.23 5.01
CA GLU A 93 11.89 -17.43 5.61
C GLU A 93 11.41 -16.03 5.97
N VAL A 94 10.57 -15.43 5.11
CA VAL A 94 9.94 -14.14 5.37
C VAL A 94 8.99 -14.23 6.55
N ASP A 95 8.17 -15.29 6.60
CA ASP A 95 7.27 -15.53 7.73
C ASP A 95 8.03 -15.66 9.07
N GLN A 96 9.13 -16.42 9.08
CA GLN A 96 9.97 -16.59 10.27
C GLN A 96 10.66 -15.29 10.69
N ALA A 97 11.19 -14.52 9.72
CA ALA A 97 11.82 -13.24 10.01
C ALA A 97 10.83 -12.23 10.61
N ILE A 98 9.60 -12.18 10.10
CA ILE A 98 8.55 -11.31 10.65
C ILE A 98 8.08 -11.78 12.02
N ALA A 99 7.96 -13.09 12.25
CA ALA A 99 7.67 -13.62 13.58
C ALA A 99 8.75 -13.24 14.61
N ALA A 100 10.03 -13.27 14.22
CA ALA A 100 11.13 -12.83 15.07
C ALA A 100 11.09 -11.33 15.37
N ALA A 101 10.81 -10.50 14.35
CA ALA A 101 10.65 -9.05 14.52
C ALA A 101 9.48 -8.68 15.45
N ALA A 102 8.40 -9.47 15.45
CA ALA A 102 7.18 -9.19 16.23
C ALA A 102 7.39 -9.27 17.76
N VAL A 103 8.46 -9.91 18.23
CA VAL A 103 8.69 -10.20 19.66
C VAL A 103 9.91 -9.47 20.24
N THR A 104 10.48 -8.52 19.50
CA THR A 104 11.69 -7.79 19.92
C THR A 104 11.58 -6.30 19.64
N ASN A 105 12.31 -5.51 20.43
CA ASN A 105 12.55 -4.08 20.17
C ASN A 105 14.07 -3.81 20.05
N ASP A 106 14.89 -4.86 20.01
CA ASP A 106 16.33 -4.72 19.83
C ASP A 106 16.65 -4.34 18.39
N VAL A 107 17.36 -3.23 18.21
CA VAL A 107 17.59 -2.64 16.88
C VAL A 107 18.40 -3.56 15.96
N GLU A 108 19.37 -4.30 16.50
CA GLU A 108 20.19 -5.20 15.67
C GLU A 108 19.41 -6.45 15.27
N GLN A 109 18.58 -7.00 16.17
CA GLN A 109 17.67 -8.11 15.83
C GLN A 109 16.64 -7.71 14.77
N LEU A 110 16.04 -6.52 14.89
CA LEU A 110 15.12 -5.98 13.89
C LEU A 110 15.80 -5.81 12.53
N LYS A 111 17.02 -5.26 12.53
CA LYS A 111 17.82 -5.07 11.31
C LYS A 111 18.16 -6.39 10.63
N GLU A 112 18.51 -7.42 11.39
CA GLU A 112 18.78 -8.76 10.85
C GLU A 112 17.51 -9.36 10.23
N ALA A 113 16.40 -9.34 10.97
CA ALA A 113 15.10 -9.84 10.51
C ALA A 113 14.64 -9.12 9.22
N TYR A 114 14.65 -7.79 9.21
CA TYR A 114 14.27 -7.02 8.02
C TYR A 114 15.25 -7.21 6.86
N GLY A 115 16.53 -7.48 7.13
CA GLY A 115 17.50 -7.84 6.10
C GLY A 115 17.13 -9.14 5.38
N ILE A 116 16.61 -10.14 6.09
CA ILE A 116 16.11 -11.39 5.50
C ILE A 116 14.90 -11.13 4.60
N VAL A 117 13.95 -10.34 5.11
CA VAL A 117 12.75 -9.95 4.35
C VAL A 117 13.13 -9.22 3.07
N GLN A 118 13.98 -8.19 3.18
CA GLN A 118 14.40 -7.36 2.05
C GLN A 118 15.12 -8.17 0.98
N ARG A 119 16.01 -9.10 1.35
CA ARG A 119 16.69 -9.96 0.38
C ARG A 119 15.69 -10.81 -0.42
N ASN A 120 14.78 -11.50 0.27
CA ASN A 120 13.80 -12.36 -0.37
C ASN A 120 12.85 -11.57 -1.28
N ILE A 121 12.30 -10.42 -0.84
CA ILE A 121 11.37 -9.65 -1.68
C ILE A 121 12.04 -8.95 -2.87
N VAL A 122 13.36 -8.69 -2.80
CA VAL A 122 14.14 -8.17 -3.93
C VAL A 122 14.44 -9.28 -4.95
N GLU A 123 14.67 -10.50 -4.49
CA GLU A 123 14.91 -11.66 -5.35
C GLU A 123 13.62 -12.15 -6.02
N ASP A 124 12.53 -12.24 -5.26
CA ASP A 124 11.25 -12.81 -5.71
C ASP A 124 10.37 -11.77 -6.45
N VAL A 125 10.61 -10.48 -6.22
CA VAL A 125 9.89 -9.35 -6.83
C VAL A 125 8.35 -9.50 -6.81
N PRO A 126 7.71 -9.77 -5.64
CA PRO A 126 6.26 -9.89 -5.56
C PRO A 126 5.55 -8.56 -5.88
N TYR A 127 6.25 -7.43 -5.72
CA TYR A 127 5.81 -6.11 -6.18
C TYR A 127 6.95 -5.38 -6.88
N ILE A 128 6.65 -4.73 -8.00
CA ILE A 128 7.56 -3.82 -8.69
C ILE A 128 7.30 -2.41 -8.15
N SER A 129 8.22 -1.90 -7.34
CA SER A 129 8.11 -0.54 -6.78
C SER A 129 8.37 0.51 -7.86
N LEU A 130 7.40 1.40 -8.08
CA LEU A 130 7.45 2.40 -9.16
C LEU A 130 7.80 3.80 -8.65
N PHE A 131 7.05 4.29 -7.68
CA PHE A 131 7.23 5.61 -7.08
C PHE A 131 6.61 5.66 -5.68
N HIS A 132 7.05 6.61 -4.88
CA HIS A 132 6.39 6.95 -3.63
C HIS A 132 5.22 7.89 -3.92
N GLY A 133 3.99 7.43 -3.70
CA GLY A 133 2.79 8.26 -3.84
C GLY A 133 2.75 9.31 -2.74
N GLY A 134 2.81 10.60 -3.10
CA GLY A 134 2.63 11.68 -2.13
C GLY A 134 1.20 11.68 -1.58
N SER A 135 1.05 11.84 -0.26
CA SER A 135 -0.26 12.05 0.35
C SER A 135 -0.82 13.41 -0.09
N GLN A 136 -1.86 13.39 -0.91
CA GLN A 136 -2.53 14.60 -1.36
C GLN A 136 -3.76 14.89 -0.50
N THR A 137 -3.67 15.94 0.31
CA THR A 137 -4.81 16.42 1.10
C THR A 137 -5.04 17.89 0.84
N PHE A 138 -6.28 18.21 0.46
CA PHE A 138 -6.72 19.57 0.19
C PHE A 138 -7.80 19.95 1.20
N PHE A 139 -7.65 21.13 1.80
CA PHE A 139 -8.60 21.66 2.77
C PHE A 139 -9.37 22.83 2.16
N ASN A 140 -10.69 22.83 2.33
CA ASN A 140 -11.46 24.05 2.13
C ASN A 140 -11.29 24.94 3.36
N GLN A 141 -10.57 26.05 3.19
CA GLN A 141 -10.28 27.00 4.26
C GLN A 141 -11.22 28.21 4.24
N THR A 142 -12.38 28.16 3.56
CA THR A 142 -13.31 29.30 3.49
C THR A 142 -13.85 29.65 4.87
N ASP A 143 -14.48 28.67 5.54
CA ASP A 143 -15.23 28.88 6.78
C ASP A 143 -14.51 28.38 8.04
N PHE A 144 -13.49 27.53 7.89
CA PHE A 144 -12.82 26.87 9.01
C PHE A 144 -11.32 27.15 9.04
N THR A 145 -10.78 27.26 10.25
CA THR A 145 -9.35 27.33 10.57
C THR A 145 -8.95 26.16 11.47
N GLY A 146 -7.64 26.04 11.74
CA GLY A 146 -7.12 24.97 12.61
C GLY A 146 -6.71 23.70 11.87
N TRP A 147 -6.74 23.69 10.53
CA TRP A 147 -6.24 22.58 9.72
C TRP A 147 -4.76 22.29 9.98
N PRO A 148 -4.30 21.03 9.89
CA PRO A 148 -2.88 20.70 9.97
C PRO A 148 -2.07 21.43 8.89
N THR A 149 -0.89 21.90 9.25
CA THR A 149 0.07 22.53 8.35
C THR A 149 1.43 21.86 8.50
N GLU A 150 2.39 22.17 7.62
CA GLU A 150 3.77 21.69 7.77
C GLU A 150 4.40 22.15 9.10
N ASP A 151 4.10 23.38 9.54
CA ASP A 151 4.59 23.94 10.81
C ASP A 151 3.87 23.38 12.04
N ASN A 152 2.64 22.88 11.88
CA ASN A 152 1.80 22.36 12.96
C ASN A 152 1.07 21.09 12.52
N LEU A 153 1.84 20.03 12.30
CA LEU A 153 1.33 18.72 11.89
C LEU A 153 0.87 17.89 13.09
N TYR A 154 -0.16 18.37 13.80
CA TYR A 154 -0.70 17.69 14.98
C TYR A 154 -1.41 16.36 14.68
N ALA A 155 -1.66 16.07 13.41
CA ALA A 155 -2.20 14.81 12.90
C ALA A 155 -1.82 14.64 11.42
N PHE A 156 -1.59 13.40 10.98
CA PHE A 156 -1.41 13.09 9.56
C PHE A 156 -2.75 13.22 8.83
N PRO A 157 -2.90 14.10 7.82
CA PRO A 157 -4.21 14.42 7.29
C PRO A 157 -4.62 13.50 6.13
N ALA A 158 -4.53 12.18 6.28
CA ALA A 158 -5.01 11.24 5.27
C ALA A 158 -6.53 11.39 5.06
N SER A 159 -6.95 11.88 3.90
CA SER A 159 -8.38 12.08 3.57
C SER A 159 -9.18 10.77 3.54
N TRP A 160 -8.48 9.64 3.38
CA TRP A 160 -9.05 8.30 3.36
C TRP A 160 -9.07 7.63 4.75
N ASP A 161 -8.40 8.18 5.76
CA ASP A 161 -8.39 7.61 7.11
C ASP A 161 -9.46 8.30 7.98
N GLY A 162 -10.55 7.58 8.24
CA GLY A 162 -11.69 8.10 9.01
C GLY A 162 -11.33 8.52 10.43
N VAL A 163 -10.34 7.87 11.06
CA VAL A 163 -9.91 8.20 12.42
C VAL A 163 -9.15 9.53 12.44
N SER A 164 -8.17 9.69 11.56
CA SER A 164 -7.44 10.96 11.40
C SER A 164 -8.38 12.09 11.00
N ALA A 165 -9.30 11.84 10.06
CA ALA A 165 -10.29 12.82 9.65
C ALA A 165 -11.17 13.29 10.82
N ALA A 166 -11.70 12.37 11.62
CA ALA A 166 -12.52 12.70 12.79
C ALA A 166 -11.73 13.52 13.83
N TYR A 167 -10.48 13.14 14.08
CA TYR A 167 -9.62 13.88 15.01
C TYR A 167 -9.32 15.30 14.50
N ILE A 168 -9.01 15.46 13.21
CA ILE A 168 -8.76 16.78 12.60
C ILE A 168 -10.00 17.65 12.67
N LEU A 169 -11.17 17.12 12.28
CA LEU A 169 -12.45 17.85 12.34
C LEU A 169 -12.76 18.35 13.76
N SER A 170 -12.39 17.57 14.80
CA SER A 170 -12.58 17.98 16.20
C SER A 170 -11.71 19.18 16.64
N LYS A 171 -10.68 19.52 15.87
CA LYS A 171 -9.78 20.66 16.14
C LYS A 171 -10.14 21.92 15.36
N LEU A 172 -11.05 21.82 14.40
CA LEU A 172 -11.39 22.96 13.54
C LEU A 172 -12.25 23.97 14.29
N THR A 173 -12.05 25.24 13.95
CA THR A 173 -12.82 26.37 14.48
C THR A 173 -13.48 27.13 13.34
N TYR A 174 -14.77 27.38 13.45
CA TYR A 174 -15.51 28.26 12.52
C TYR A 174 -15.01 29.70 12.67
N LYS A 175 -14.82 30.38 11.54
CA LYS A 175 -14.32 31.76 11.50
C LYS A 175 -15.31 32.80 11.98
#